data_AF-A0A2T2P533-F1
#
_entry.id   AF-A0A2T2P533-F1
#
_cell.length_a   1.000
_cell.length_b   1.000
_cell.length_c   1.000
_cell.angle_alpha   90.00
_cell.angle_beta   90.00
_cell.angle_gamma   90.00
#
_symmetry.space_group_name_H-M   'P 1'
#
loop_
_entity.id
_entity.type
_entity.pdbx_description
1 polymer ?
#
loop_
_entity_poly.entity_id
_entity_poly.type
_entity_poly.pdbx_seq_one_letter_code
_entity_poly.pdbx_strand_id
1 'polypeptide(L)'
;MDYSSPAIRYEDGSYGMDSWKIAHELEKRYPEPSLHLDDPIVIQVRDHIGKIMGPLTGYILPRVPTHILGPASAEYFDTTREKMFGKPLAQVAQETATEQAWKDVEEPVRQIAEILKKNSGPFFLGKTVSYADFIFVGYLRFLKAADEKVFDRFVAFDPAFSAIYDASKPWLEKDN
;
A
#
# COMPACT_ATOMS: atom_id res chain seq x y z
N MET A 1 2.80 1.83 24.64
CA MET A 1 2.99 0.92 23.48
C MET A 1 2.05 1.41 22.42
N ASP A 2 2.58 1.69 21.23
CA ASP A 2 1.77 2.07 20.09
C ASP A 2 1.25 0.79 19.43
N TYR A 3 -0.07 0.61 19.43
CA TYR A 3 -0.73 -0.53 18.80
C TYR A 3 -1.11 -0.18 17.36
N SER A 4 -0.92 -1.12 16.44
CA SER A 4 -1.31 -0.97 15.04
C SER A 4 -1.79 -2.29 14.47
N SER A 5 -2.52 -2.22 13.35
CA SER A 5 -2.78 -3.36 12.49
C SER A 5 -1.76 -3.39 11.33
N PRO A 6 -1.43 -4.56 10.78
CA PRO A 6 -2.00 -5.87 11.10
C PRO A 6 -1.42 -6.52 12.37
N ALA A 7 -2.23 -7.37 12.98
CA ALA A 7 -1.84 -8.30 14.03
C ALA A 7 -2.43 -9.68 13.69
N ILE A 8 -1.75 -10.74 14.11
CA ILE A 8 -2.12 -12.14 13.83
C ILE A 8 -1.97 -12.99 15.09
N ARG A 9 -2.83 -14.00 15.21
CA ARG A 9 -2.64 -15.11 16.15
C ARG A 9 -2.20 -16.33 15.34
N TYR A 10 -1.04 -16.89 15.66
CA TYR A 10 -0.52 -18.08 14.99
C TYR A 10 -1.16 -19.37 15.54
N GLU A 11 -0.96 -20.48 14.83
CA GLU A 11 -1.52 -21.80 15.18
C GLU A 11 -1.08 -22.31 16.55
N ASP A 12 0.14 -21.97 16.98
CA ASP A 12 0.68 -22.30 18.32
C ASP A 12 0.10 -21.44 19.45
N GLY A 13 -0.82 -20.52 19.12
CA GLY A 13 -1.45 -19.60 20.05
C GLY A 13 -0.65 -18.34 20.38
N SER A 14 0.55 -18.18 19.83
CA SER A 14 1.34 -16.94 19.96
C SER A 14 0.76 -15.82 19.08
N TYR A 15 1.18 -14.58 19.34
CA TYR A 15 0.68 -13.38 18.65
C TYR A 15 1.82 -12.61 17.98
N GLY A 16 1.53 -12.05 16.80
CA GLY A 16 2.40 -11.12 16.08
C GLY A 16 1.68 -9.81 15.77
N MET A 17 2.43 -8.72 15.73
CA MET A 17 2.00 -7.39 15.28
C MET A 17 3.17 -6.79 14.49
N ASP A 18 2.88 -5.86 13.58
CA ASP A 18 3.80 -5.31 12.57
C ASP A 18 3.87 -6.22 11.33
N SER A 19 3.44 -5.70 10.17
CA SER A 19 3.38 -6.46 8.93
C SER A 19 4.73 -7.04 8.52
N TRP A 20 5.84 -6.33 8.80
CA TRP A 20 7.18 -6.78 8.48
C TRP A 20 7.57 -7.99 9.33
N LYS A 21 7.31 -7.92 10.64
CA LYS A 21 7.59 -9.02 11.58
C LYS A 21 6.71 -10.23 11.29
N ILE A 22 5.44 -9.98 10.98
CA ILE A 22 4.50 -11.04 10.59
C ILE A 22 4.99 -11.75 9.33
N ALA A 23 5.42 -11.02 8.30
CA ALA A 23 5.93 -11.63 7.07
C ALA A 23 7.14 -12.55 7.34
N HIS A 24 8.10 -12.12 8.16
CA HIS A 24 9.27 -12.95 8.51
C HIS A 24 8.89 -14.20 9.31
N GLU A 25 7.96 -14.07 10.23
CA GLU A 25 7.51 -15.21 11.04
C GLU A 25 6.68 -16.19 10.19
N LEU A 26 5.88 -15.70 9.24
CA LEU A 26 5.17 -16.55 8.28
C LEU A 26 6.14 -17.28 7.35
N GLU A 27 7.14 -16.61 6.79
CA GLU A 27 8.18 -17.23 5.95
C GLU A 27 8.93 -18.34 6.70
N LYS A 28 9.25 -18.10 7.97
CA LYS A 28 9.93 -19.09 8.83
C LYS A 28 9.05 -20.31 9.11
N ARG A 29 7.74 -20.11 9.35
CA ARG A 29 6.80 -21.19 9.67
C ARG A 29 6.37 -21.98 8.44
N TYR A 30 6.20 -21.28 7.32
CA TYR A 30 5.70 -21.80 6.05
C TYR A 30 6.61 -21.32 4.92
N PRO A 31 7.78 -21.97 4.73
CA PRO A 31 8.78 -21.52 3.76
C PRO A 31 8.37 -21.69 2.29
N GLU A 32 7.30 -22.43 2.02
CA GLU A 32 6.80 -22.67 0.66
C GLU A 32 5.28 -22.41 0.59
N PRO A 33 4.81 -21.55 -0.34
CA PRO A 33 5.60 -20.72 -1.25
C PRO A 33 6.31 -19.56 -0.53
N SER A 34 7.55 -19.26 -0.94
CA SER A 34 8.36 -18.17 -0.37
C SER A 34 7.87 -16.77 -0.74
N LEU A 35 7.99 -15.82 0.19
CA LEU A 35 7.82 -14.38 -0.03
C LEU A 35 9.10 -13.68 -0.49
N HIS A 36 10.23 -14.41 -0.57
CA HIS A 36 11.54 -13.92 -1.00
C HIS A 36 12.02 -12.69 -0.20
N LEU A 37 11.83 -12.69 1.12
CA LEU A 37 12.13 -11.55 2.00
C LEU A 37 13.60 -11.12 2.01
N ASP A 38 14.52 -12.05 1.72
CA ASP A 38 15.96 -11.80 1.64
C ASP A 38 16.38 -11.13 0.32
N ASP A 39 15.50 -11.05 -0.68
CA ASP A 39 15.81 -10.36 -1.93
C ASP A 39 15.82 -8.82 -1.70
N PRO A 40 16.89 -8.12 -2.09
CA PRO A 40 17.01 -6.68 -1.88
C PRO A 40 15.87 -5.85 -2.51
N ILE A 41 15.16 -6.40 -3.49
CA ILE A 41 13.98 -5.76 -4.10
C ILE A 41 12.91 -5.45 -3.07
N VAL A 42 12.74 -6.29 -2.04
CA VAL A 42 11.70 -6.13 -1.03
C VAL A 42 11.93 -4.86 -0.22
N ILE A 43 13.17 -4.65 0.24
CA ILE A 43 13.57 -3.44 0.96
C ILE A 43 13.50 -2.23 0.04
N GLN A 44 13.96 -2.38 -1.22
CA GLN A 44 13.91 -1.30 -2.20
C GLN A 44 12.48 -0.80 -2.41
N VAL A 45 11.51 -1.70 -2.61
CA VAL A 45 10.10 -1.33 -2.81
C VAL A 45 9.48 -0.78 -1.52
N ARG A 46 9.74 -1.40 -0.37
CA ARG A 46 9.26 -0.94 0.95
C ARG A 46 9.68 0.49 1.22
N ASP A 47 10.95 0.81 1.04
CA ASP A 47 11.49 2.14 1.36
C ASP A 47 11.08 3.19 0.30
N HIS A 48 10.69 2.74 -0.90
CA HIS A 48 10.22 3.59 -1.98
C HIS A 48 8.74 3.99 -1.85
N ILE A 49 7.89 3.13 -1.26
CA ILE A 49 6.44 3.36 -1.21
C ILE A 49 6.07 4.69 -0.53
N GLY A 50 6.82 5.11 0.50
CA GLY A 50 6.60 6.37 1.21
C GLY A 50 6.75 7.61 0.31
N LYS A 51 7.65 7.55 -0.69
CA LYS A 51 7.85 8.64 -1.66
C LYS A 51 6.66 8.78 -2.62
N ILE A 52 5.93 7.70 -2.85
CA ILE A 52 4.72 7.69 -3.67
C ILE A 52 3.52 8.12 -2.84
N MET A 53 3.38 7.58 -1.62
CA MET A 53 2.27 7.88 -0.72
C MET A 53 2.22 9.34 -0.29
N GLY A 54 3.38 9.92 0.02
CA GLY A 54 3.50 11.27 0.57
C GLY A 54 2.72 12.32 -0.23
N PRO A 55 3.06 12.55 -1.51
CA PRO A 55 2.36 13.55 -2.35
C PRO A 55 0.86 13.30 -2.46
N LEU A 56 0.41 12.04 -2.51
CA LEU A 56 -1.00 11.69 -2.72
C LEU A 56 -1.84 11.69 -1.42
N THR A 57 -1.25 12.04 -0.28
CA THR A 57 -1.93 12.04 1.03
C THR A 57 -3.23 12.85 1.03
N GLY A 58 -3.22 14.04 0.43
CA GLY A 58 -4.42 14.91 0.34
C GLY A 58 -5.53 14.34 -0.53
N TYR A 59 -5.18 13.51 -1.51
CA TYR A 59 -6.15 12.82 -2.34
C TYR A 59 -6.74 11.60 -1.64
N ILE A 60 -6.06 10.99 -0.67
CA ILE A 60 -6.44 9.67 -0.15
C ILE A 60 -6.98 9.72 1.27
N LEU A 61 -6.23 10.26 2.23
CA LEU A 61 -6.62 10.19 3.65
C LEU A 61 -8.00 10.81 3.93
N PRO A 62 -8.39 11.95 3.33
CA PRO A 62 -9.70 12.54 3.55
C PRO A 62 -10.90 11.69 3.09
N ARG A 63 -10.70 10.68 2.22
CA ARG A 63 -11.77 9.74 1.82
C ARG A 63 -11.87 8.51 2.73
N VAL A 64 -10.85 8.22 3.52
CA VAL A 64 -10.82 7.01 4.36
C VAL A 64 -12.02 6.92 5.33
N PRO A 65 -12.38 7.98 6.07
CA PRO A 65 -13.52 7.93 7.01
C PRO A 65 -14.85 7.63 6.33
N THR A 66 -15.07 8.13 5.12
CA THR A 66 -16.38 8.08 4.44
C THR A 66 -16.52 6.91 3.48
N HIS A 67 -15.42 6.44 2.87
CA HIS A 67 -15.47 5.40 1.82
C HIS A 67 -15.06 4.02 2.34
N ILE A 68 -14.28 3.95 3.43
CA ILE A 68 -13.69 2.68 3.91
C ILE A 68 -14.19 2.30 5.31
N LEU A 69 -14.28 3.26 6.22
CA LEU A 69 -14.48 2.98 7.64
C LEU A 69 -15.96 2.97 8.04
N GLY A 70 -16.27 2.21 9.10
CA GLY A 70 -17.52 2.35 9.83
C GLY A 70 -17.50 3.57 10.78
N PRO A 71 -18.66 4.02 11.30
CA PRO A 71 -18.78 5.30 12.02
C PRO A 71 -17.80 5.49 13.19
N ALA A 72 -17.65 4.47 14.05
CA ALA A 72 -16.75 4.56 15.20
C ALA A 72 -15.27 4.69 14.80
N SER A 73 -14.86 3.97 13.76
CA SER A 73 -13.49 4.07 13.23
C SER A 73 -13.25 5.38 12.49
N ALA A 74 -14.28 5.92 11.82
CA ALA A 74 -14.22 7.21 11.14
C ALA A 74 -13.95 8.35 12.13
N GLU A 75 -14.69 8.44 13.23
CA GLU A 75 -14.49 9.46 14.27
C GLU A 75 -13.09 9.41 14.88
N TYR A 76 -12.62 8.21 15.22
CA TYR A 76 -11.26 8.01 15.73
C TYR A 76 -10.20 8.41 14.69
N PHE A 77 -10.41 8.06 13.42
CA PHE A 77 -9.49 8.40 12.34
C PHE A 77 -9.40 9.92 12.16
N ASP A 78 -10.53 10.62 12.08
CA ASP A 78 -10.57 12.08 11.95
C ASP A 78 -9.85 12.75 13.12
N THR A 79 -10.18 12.36 14.36
CA THR A 79 -9.56 12.93 15.57
C THR A 79 -8.04 12.74 15.58
N THR A 80 -7.57 11.54 15.25
CA THR A 80 -6.14 11.24 15.26
C THR A 80 -5.39 11.91 14.11
N ARG A 81 -6.01 12.05 12.94
CA ARG A 81 -5.39 12.73 11.78
C ARG A 81 -5.40 14.24 11.96
N GLU A 82 -6.44 14.81 12.55
CA GLU A 82 -6.45 16.23 12.91
C GLU A 82 -5.30 16.56 13.86
N LYS A 83 -5.08 15.73 14.89
CA LYS A 83 -3.92 15.90 15.78
C LYS A 83 -2.58 15.74 15.05
N MET A 84 -2.50 14.82 14.08
CA MET A 84 -1.29 14.58 13.29
C MET A 84 -0.95 15.74 12.35
N PHE A 85 -1.95 16.31 11.67
CA PHE A 85 -1.76 17.39 10.70
C PHE A 85 -1.90 18.80 11.31
N GLY A 86 -2.37 18.89 12.56
CA GLY A 86 -2.70 20.15 13.22
C GLY A 86 -3.92 20.86 12.62
N LYS A 87 -4.72 20.17 11.79
CA LYS A 87 -5.89 20.70 11.09
C LYS A 87 -6.81 19.58 10.59
N PRO A 88 -8.11 19.84 10.34
CA PRO A 88 -9.04 18.85 9.81
C PRO A 88 -8.61 18.30 8.43
N LEU A 89 -8.92 17.02 8.17
CA LEU A 89 -8.59 16.36 6.89
C LEU A 89 -9.21 17.07 5.67
N ALA A 90 -10.38 17.70 5.82
CA ALA A 90 -10.97 18.51 4.77
C ALA A 90 -10.06 19.69 4.35
N GLN A 91 -9.43 20.35 5.32
CA GLN A 91 -8.48 21.42 5.06
C GLN A 91 -7.18 20.86 4.45
N VAL A 92 -6.69 19.71 4.93
CA VAL A 92 -5.55 19.01 4.30
C VAL A 92 -5.84 18.73 2.82
N ALA A 93 -7.04 18.23 2.50
CA ALA A 93 -7.45 17.97 1.13
C ALA A 93 -7.40 19.25 0.28
N GLN A 94 -8.00 20.34 0.78
CA GLN A 94 -8.06 21.62 0.07
C GLN A 94 -6.66 22.19 -0.23
N GLU A 95 -5.73 22.04 0.70
CA GLU A 95 -4.38 22.59 0.58
C GLU A 95 -3.44 21.71 -0.25
N THR A 96 -3.61 20.38 -0.21
CA THR A 96 -2.59 19.44 -0.73
C THR A 96 -3.05 18.55 -1.88
N ALA A 97 -4.36 18.37 -2.10
CA ALA A 97 -4.90 17.60 -3.23
C ALA A 97 -4.87 18.43 -4.53
N THR A 98 -3.67 18.82 -4.97
CA THR A 98 -3.45 19.70 -6.12
C THR A 98 -2.82 18.96 -7.29
N GLU A 99 -2.92 19.53 -8.49
CA GLU A 99 -2.18 19.01 -9.66
C GLU A 99 -0.66 19.02 -9.46
N GLN A 100 -0.13 19.87 -8.56
CA GLN A 100 1.29 19.82 -8.21
C GLN A 100 1.65 18.53 -7.48
N ALA A 101 0.77 18.01 -6.60
CA ALA A 101 1.00 16.73 -5.93
C ALA A 101 1.11 15.56 -6.92
N TRP A 102 0.38 15.61 -8.04
CA TRP A 102 0.54 14.64 -9.12
C TRP A 102 1.87 14.80 -9.86
N LYS A 103 2.37 16.02 -10.06
CA LYS A 103 3.71 16.24 -10.61
C LYS A 103 4.81 15.77 -9.65
N ASP A 104 4.62 16.00 -8.35
CA ASP A 104 5.60 15.60 -7.33
C ASP A 104 5.73 14.07 -7.22
N VAL A 105 4.67 13.33 -7.58
CA VAL A 105 4.69 11.85 -7.58
C VAL A 105 5.21 11.25 -8.89
N GLU A 106 5.30 12.01 -9.98
CA GLU A 106 5.73 11.51 -11.31
C GLU A 106 7.07 10.79 -11.26
N GLU A 107 8.08 11.41 -10.66
CA GLU A 107 9.43 10.84 -10.61
C GLU A 107 9.51 9.57 -9.73
N PRO A 108 8.98 9.56 -8.49
CA PRO A 108 8.84 8.32 -7.72
C PRO A 108 8.10 7.21 -8.47
N VAL A 109 7.02 7.55 -9.19
CA VAL A 109 6.22 6.59 -9.94
C VAL A 109 7.00 6.04 -11.14
N ARG A 110 7.74 6.89 -11.87
CA ARG A 110 8.63 6.46 -12.96
C ARG A 110 9.69 5.48 -12.45
N GLN A 111 10.31 5.79 -11.31
CA GLN A 111 11.35 4.93 -10.71
C GLN A 111 10.78 3.55 -10.32
N ILE A 112 9.59 3.48 -9.72
CA ILE A 112 9.02 2.17 -9.35
C ILE A 112 8.58 1.37 -10.58
N ALA A 113 8.08 2.04 -11.63
CA ALA A 113 7.77 1.39 -12.90
C ALA A 113 9.03 0.80 -13.56
N GLU A 114 10.14 1.54 -13.56
CA GLU A 114 11.43 1.03 -14.05
C GLU A 114 11.89 -0.19 -13.28
N ILE A 115 11.78 -0.16 -11.94
CA ILE A 115 12.12 -1.30 -11.07
C ILE A 115 11.24 -2.51 -11.40
N LEU A 116 9.93 -2.33 -11.52
CA LEU A 116 8.96 -3.39 -11.82
C LEU A 116 9.24 -4.04 -13.18
N LYS A 117 9.61 -3.24 -14.18
CA LYS A 117 9.86 -3.71 -15.56
C LYS A 117 11.26 -4.31 -15.78
N LYS A 118 12.13 -4.35 -14.77
CA LYS A 118 13.50 -4.91 -14.93
C LYS A 118 13.47 -6.38 -15.33
N ASN A 119 12.52 -7.14 -14.80
CA ASN A 119 12.38 -8.56 -15.03
C ASN A 119 11.20 -8.84 -15.97
N SER A 120 11.28 -9.91 -16.76
CA SER A 120 10.18 -10.30 -17.64
C SER A 120 9.05 -10.96 -16.85
N GLY A 121 7.92 -10.28 -16.74
CA GLY A 121 6.70 -10.76 -16.08
C GLY A 121 5.97 -9.62 -15.36
N PRO A 122 4.83 -9.91 -14.71
CA PRO A 122 4.02 -8.88 -14.07
C PRO A 122 4.53 -8.46 -12.68
N PHE A 123 5.44 -9.21 -12.06
CA PHE A 123 5.91 -9.01 -10.69
C PHE A 123 7.33 -8.43 -10.65
N PHE A 124 7.73 -7.91 -9.49
CA PHE A 124 9.07 -7.33 -9.30
C PHE A 124 10.21 -8.33 -9.55
N LEU A 125 9.97 -9.63 -9.29
CA LEU A 125 10.88 -10.74 -9.66
C LEU A 125 10.46 -11.45 -10.97
N GLY A 126 9.77 -10.73 -11.86
CA GLY A 126 9.31 -11.22 -13.15
C GLY A 126 8.05 -12.08 -13.02
N LYS A 127 8.21 -13.41 -13.08
CA LYS A 127 7.09 -14.36 -12.95
C LYS A 127 6.88 -14.85 -11.51
N THR A 128 7.84 -14.58 -10.63
CA THR A 128 7.82 -14.99 -9.24
C THR A 128 7.23 -13.88 -8.39
N VAL A 129 6.23 -14.21 -7.57
CA VAL A 129 5.61 -13.31 -6.60
C VAL A 129 6.53 -13.17 -5.40
N SER A 130 6.61 -11.98 -4.82
CA SER A 130 7.39 -11.65 -3.64
C SER A 130 6.63 -10.72 -2.71
N TYR A 131 7.17 -10.49 -1.51
CA TYR A 131 6.60 -9.50 -0.59
C TYR A 131 6.61 -8.07 -1.16
N ALA A 132 7.52 -7.76 -2.09
CA ALA A 132 7.56 -6.48 -2.79
C ALA A 132 6.26 -6.22 -3.56
N ASP A 133 5.71 -7.26 -4.20
CA ASP A 133 4.45 -7.20 -4.93
C ASP A 133 3.30 -6.91 -3.97
N PHE A 134 3.25 -7.56 -2.81
CA PHE A 134 2.20 -7.32 -1.81
C PHE A 134 2.24 -5.93 -1.17
N ILE A 135 3.43 -5.34 -0.98
CA ILE A 135 3.56 -3.94 -0.55
C ILE A 135 2.92 -3.02 -1.59
N PHE A 136 3.32 -3.17 -2.85
CA PHE A 136 2.88 -2.28 -3.92
C PHE A 136 1.40 -2.47 -4.26
N VAL A 137 0.95 -3.72 -4.42
CA VAL A 137 -0.45 -4.06 -4.70
C VAL A 137 -1.36 -3.71 -3.53
N GLY A 138 -0.89 -3.85 -2.29
CA GLY A 138 -1.60 -3.38 -1.09
C GLY A 138 -1.87 -1.88 -1.16
N TYR A 139 -0.89 -1.09 -1.60
CA TYR A 139 -1.08 0.34 -1.84
C TYR A 139 -2.06 0.63 -2.99
N LEU A 140 -1.93 -0.07 -4.13
CA LEU A 140 -2.89 0.07 -5.24
C LEU A 140 -4.32 -0.26 -4.80
N ARG A 141 -4.50 -1.31 -4.01
CA ARG A 141 -5.80 -1.69 -3.45
C ARG A 141 -6.34 -0.61 -2.51
N PHE A 142 -5.46 0.00 -1.70
CA PHE A 142 -5.84 1.11 -0.84
C PHE A 142 -6.28 2.35 -1.63
N LEU A 143 -5.56 2.72 -2.70
CA LEU A 143 -5.99 3.79 -3.60
C LEU A 143 -7.39 3.52 -4.15
N LYS A 144 -7.61 2.30 -4.67
CA LYS A 144 -8.91 1.93 -5.25
C LYS A 144 -10.05 1.94 -4.23
N ALA A 145 -9.78 1.50 -3.00
CA ALA A 145 -10.77 1.53 -1.92
C ALA A 145 -11.09 2.96 -1.45
N ALA A 146 -10.09 3.85 -1.45
CA ALA A 146 -10.27 5.23 -1.04
C ALA A 146 -10.97 6.07 -2.13
N ASP A 147 -10.55 5.98 -3.39
CA ASP A 147 -11.14 6.72 -4.49
C ASP A 147 -10.73 6.07 -5.83
N GLU A 148 -11.70 5.50 -6.56
CA GLU A 148 -11.44 4.82 -7.83
C GLU A 148 -10.83 5.75 -8.88
N LYS A 149 -11.14 7.05 -8.88
CA LYS A 149 -10.54 8.01 -9.83
C LYS A 149 -9.06 8.24 -9.53
N VAL A 150 -8.67 8.20 -8.26
CA VAL A 150 -7.26 8.32 -7.87
C VAL A 150 -6.50 7.06 -8.26
N PHE A 151 -7.10 5.88 -8.07
CA PHE A 151 -6.55 4.62 -8.58
C PHE A 151 -6.39 4.64 -10.10
N ASP A 152 -7.43 4.98 -10.85
CA ASP A 152 -7.42 5.00 -12.32
C ASP A 152 -6.34 5.93 -12.85
N ARG A 153 -6.20 7.12 -12.27
CA ARG A 153 -5.14 8.07 -12.62
C ARG A 153 -3.75 7.53 -12.25
N PHE A 154 -3.61 6.88 -11.10
CA PHE A 154 -2.33 6.32 -10.67
C PHE A 154 -1.86 5.20 -11.60
N VAL A 155 -2.73 4.24 -11.95
CA VAL A 155 -2.36 3.14 -12.84
C VAL A 155 -2.15 3.59 -14.28
N ALA A 156 -2.67 4.75 -14.67
CA ALA A 156 -2.43 5.35 -15.99
C ALA A 156 -1.00 5.90 -16.18
N PHE A 157 -0.19 6.03 -15.12
CA PHE A 157 1.21 6.44 -15.26
C PHE A 157 2.07 5.42 -16.01
N ASP A 158 1.81 4.12 -15.82
CA ASP A 158 2.52 3.05 -16.53
C ASP A 158 1.64 1.79 -16.61
N PRO A 159 1.49 1.14 -17.79
CA PRO A 159 0.68 -0.06 -17.94
C PRO A 159 1.11 -1.22 -17.05
N ALA A 160 2.37 -1.23 -16.56
CA ALA A 160 2.84 -2.24 -15.62
C ALA A 160 2.04 -2.24 -14.30
N PHE A 161 1.45 -1.11 -13.88
CA PHE A 161 0.67 -1.04 -12.64
C PHE A 161 -0.69 -1.73 -12.76
N SER A 162 -1.37 -1.57 -13.89
CA SER A 162 -2.56 -2.36 -14.17
C SER A 162 -2.22 -3.84 -14.32
N ALA A 163 -1.09 -4.16 -14.97
CA ALA A 163 -0.66 -5.54 -15.17
C ALA A 163 -0.37 -6.29 -13.85
N ILE A 164 0.37 -5.69 -12.92
CA ILE A 164 0.62 -6.29 -11.60
C ILE A 164 -0.67 -6.39 -10.79
N TYR A 165 -1.54 -5.37 -10.80
CA TYR A 165 -2.82 -5.40 -10.09
C TYR A 165 -3.73 -6.53 -10.59
N ASP A 166 -3.81 -6.71 -11.92
CA ASP A 166 -4.58 -7.78 -12.54
C ASP A 166 -4.00 -9.16 -12.26
N ALA A 167 -2.67 -9.31 -12.32
CA ALA A 167 -1.98 -10.55 -11.96
C ALA A 167 -2.16 -10.92 -10.49
N SER A 168 -2.41 -9.94 -9.63
CA SER A 168 -2.61 -10.14 -8.19
C SER A 168 -4.05 -10.32 -7.74
N LYS A 169 -5.03 -10.35 -8.65
CA LYS A 169 -6.46 -10.58 -8.32
C LYS A 169 -6.71 -11.77 -7.39
N PRO A 170 -6.08 -12.95 -7.54
CA PRO A 170 -6.31 -14.09 -6.65
C PRO A 170 -6.05 -13.79 -5.17
N TRP A 171 -5.11 -12.89 -4.84
CA TRP A 171 -4.80 -12.50 -3.45
C TRP A 171 -5.59 -11.28 -2.98
N LEU A 172 -6.40 -10.68 -3.84
CA LEU A 172 -7.28 -9.54 -3.52
C LEU A 172 -8.74 -9.96 -3.30
N GLU A 173 -9.06 -11.21 -3.57
CA GLU A 173 -10.35 -11.82 -3.24
C GLU A 173 -10.54 -11.77 -1.72
N LYS A 174 -11.75 -11.39 -1.29
CA LYS A 174 -12.10 -11.45 0.12
C LYS A 174 -12.52 -12.87 0.44
N ASP A 175 -12.01 -13.40 1.55
CA ASP A 175 -12.62 -14.55 2.20
C ASP A 175 -14.04 -14.12 2.64
N ASN A 176 -15.06 -14.73 2.02
CA ASN A 176 -16.45 -14.57 2.43
C ASN A 176 -16.79 -15.55 3.55
#